data_AF-A0A845EHT4-F1
#
_entry.id   AF-A0A845EHT4-F1
#
_cell.length_a   1.000
_cell.length_b   1.000
_cell.length_c   1.000
_cell.angle_alpha   90.00
_cell.angle_beta   90.00
_cell.angle_gamma   90.00
#
_symmetry.space_group_name_H-M   'P 1'
#
loop_
_entity.id
_entity.type
_entity.pdbx_description
1 polymer ?
#
loop_
_entity_poly.entity_id
_entity_poly.type
_entity_poly.pdbx_seq_one_letter_code
_entity_poly.pdbx_strand_id
1 'polypeptide(L)' 'MRMIWTIIWAFLLSFMSAYVVSNMAGSSFAFSQVIIMTILFTLAAVVLGEGIIKEEA' A
#
# COMPACT_ATOMS: atom_id res chain seq x y z
N MET A 1 -0.38 12.24 -12.57
CA MET A 1 0.65 11.17 -12.69
C MET A 1 1.08 10.61 -11.34
N ARG A 2 1.31 11.46 -10.32
CA ARG A 2 1.66 11.03 -8.95
C ARG A 2 0.70 9.98 -8.35
N MET A 3 -0.61 10.24 -8.36
CA MET A 3 -1.61 9.34 -7.76
C MET A 3 -1.67 7.93 -8.39
N ILE A 4 -1.59 7.85 -9.73
CA ILE A 4 -1.55 6.56 -10.43
C ILE A 4 -0.31 5.76 -9.99
N TRP A 5 0.83 6.44 -9.87
CA TRP A 5 2.08 5.82 -9.42
C TRP A 5 2.02 5.39 -7.96
N THR A 6 1.44 6.23 -7.08
CA THR A 6 1.21 5.89 -5.67
C THR A 6 0.37 4.62 -5.54
N ILE A 7 -0.71 4.49 -6.33
CA ILE A 7 -1.58 3.31 -6.32
C ILE A 7 -0.84 2.07 -6.81
N ILE A 8 -0.07 2.18 -7.91
CA ILE A 8 0.72 1.06 -8.44
C ILE A 8 1.73 0.56 -7.40
N TRP A 9 2.46 1.46 -6.75
CA TRP A 9 3.42 1.08 -5.71
C TRP A 9 2.74 0.53 -4.46
N ALA A 10 1.63 1.13 -4.03
CA ALA A 10 0.84 0.62 -2.92
C ALA A 10 0.34 -0.80 -3.20
N PHE A 11 -0.06 -1.10 -4.45
CA PHE A 11 -0.49 -2.43 -4.86
C PHE A 11 0.65 -3.45 -4.83
N LEU A 12 1.79 -3.12 -5.44
CA LEU A 12 2.96 -4.01 -5.47
C LEU A 12 3.48 -4.32 -4.06
N LEU A 13 3.59 -3.30 -3.20
CA LEU A 13 4.00 -3.46 -1.81
C LEU A 13 3.00 -4.31 -1.03
N SER A 14 1.70 -4.05 -1.18
CA SER A 14 0.65 -4.83 -0.52
C SER A 14 0.66 -6.29 -0.96
N PHE A 15 0.89 -6.56 -2.24
CA PHE A 15 0.97 -7.91 -2.77
C PHE A 15 2.15 -8.67 -2.17
N MET A 16 3.35 -8.06 -2.16
CA MET A 16 4.53 -8.64 -1.53
C MET A 16 4.31 -8.86 -0.03
N SER A 17 3.76 -7.89 0.70
CA SER A 17 3.50 -8.00 2.13
C SER A 17 2.51 -9.13 2.44
N ALA A 18 1.38 -9.21 1.72
CA ALA A 18 0.40 -10.27 1.92
C ALA A 18 1.00 -11.66 1.62
N TYR A 19 1.82 -11.78 0.56
CA TYR A 19 2.53 -13.01 0.25
C TYR A 19 3.49 -13.42 1.37
N VAL A 20 4.37 -12.52 1.82
CA VAL A 20 5.36 -12.81 2.86
C VAL A 20 4.67 -13.17 4.17
N VAL A 21 3.70 -12.37 4.62
CA VAL A 21 2.99 -12.61 5.88
C VAL A 21 2.22 -13.93 5.84
N SER A 22 1.56 -14.25 4.73
CA SER A 22 0.83 -15.52 4.60
C SER A 22 1.78 -16.72 4.72
N ASN A 23 2.95 -16.65 4.08
CA ASN A 23 3.96 -17.70 4.19
C ASN A 23 4.59 -17.78 5.59
N MET A 24 4.79 -16.65 6.27
CA MET A 24 5.29 -16.62 7.65
C MET A 24 4.27 -17.20 8.64
N ALA A 25 2.98 -16.97 8.42
CA ALA A 25 1.89 -17.44 9.25
C ALA A 25 1.45 -18.89 8.91
N GLY A 26 1.95 -19.46 7.82
CA GLY A 26 1.46 -20.74 7.29
C GLY A 26 0.00 -20.70 6.83
N SER A 27 -0.53 -19.51 6.53
CA SER A 27 -1.91 -19.31 6.09
C SER A 27 -2.03 -19.27 4.56
N SER A 28 -3.22 -19.50 4.03
CA SER A 28 -3.49 -19.32 2.60
C SER A 28 -3.40 -17.84 2.21
N PHE A 29 -2.87 -17.59 1.02
CA PHE A 29 -2.84 -16.26 0.43
C PHE A 29 -4.26 -15.75 0.15
N ALA A 30 -4.58 -14.55 0.65
CA ALA A 30 -5.86 -13.89 0.42
C ALA A 30 -5.68 -12.62 -0.43
N PHE A 31 -6.20 -12.64 -1.66
CA PHE A 31 -6.14 -11.46 -2.54
C PHE A 31 -6.96 -10.28 -2.01
N SER A 32 -8.03 -10.54 -1.24
CA SER A 32 -8.80 -9.50 -0.55
C SER A 32 -7.93 -8.67 0.40
N GLN A 33 -6.98 -9.30 1.10
CA GLN A 33 -6.03 -8.62 1.96
C GLN A 33 -5.12 -7.67 1.17
N VAL A 34 -4.70 -8.06 -0.05
CA VAL A 34 -3.91 -7.18 -0.94
C VAL A 34 -4.69 -5.92 -1.28
N ILE A 35 -5.97 -6.04 -1.65
CA ILE A 35 -6.80 -4.89 -2.02
C ILE A 35 -7.01 -3.95 -0.84
N ILE A 36 -7.33 -4.50 0.35
CA ILE A 36 -7.51 -3.70 1.58
C ILE A 36 -6.22 -2.94 1.91
N MET A 37 -5.08 -3.62 1.90
CA MET A 37 -3.78 -2.99 2.17
C MET A 37 -3.41 -1.94 1.14
N THR A 38 -3.75 -2.16 -0.13
CA THR A 38 -3.49 -1.20 -1.22
C THR A 38 -4.24 0.10 -0.97
N ILE A 39 -5.51 0.02 -0.56
CA ILE A 39 -6.33 1.18 -0.21
C ILE A 39 -5.72 1.91 0.99
N LEU A 40 -5.36 1.18 2.05
CA LEU A 40 -4.77 1.76 3.25
C LEU A 40 -3.44 2.47 2.97
N PHE A 41 -2.53 1.84 2.22
CA PHE A 41 -1.24 2.44 1.86
C PHE A 41 -1.39 3.62 0.90
N THR A 42 -2.34 3.56 -0.03
CA THR A 42 -2.63 4.72 -0.90
C THR A 42 -3.12 5.90 -0.08
N LEU A 43 -4.09 5.68 0.81
CA LEU A 43 -4.62 6.73 1.69
C LEU A 43 -3.52 7.31 2.59
N ALA A 44 -2.72 6.45 3.22
CA ALA A 44 -1.61 6.89 4.06
C ALA A 44 -0.59 7.73 3.27
N ALA A 45 -0.20 7.28 2.08
CA ALA A 45 0.74 8.01 1.23
C ALA A 45 0.21 9.37 0.76
N VAL A 46 -1.08 9.48 0.42
CA VAL A 46 -1.70 10.75 0.03
C VAL A 46 -1.79 11.70 1.22
N VAL A 47 -2.24 11.23 2.39
CA VAL A 47 -2.33 12.04 3.60
C VAL A 47 -0.95 12.54 4.02
N LEU A 48 0.07 11.69 3.97
CA LEU A 48 1.45 12.07 4.30
C LEU A 48 2.03 13.04 3.27
N GLY A 49 1.85 12.77 1.98
CA GLY A 49 2.47 13.55 0.90
C GLY A 49 1.79 14.89 0.62
N GLU A 50 0.50 15.06 0.91
CA GLU A 50 -0.24 16.30 0.63
C GLU A 50 -0.71 17.02 1.90
N GLY A 51 -0.95 16.27 2.99
CA GLY A 51 -1.46 16.83 4.23
C GLY A 51 -0.37 17.22 5.23
N ILE A 52 0.60 16.33 5.47
CA ILE A 52 1.55 16.46 6.59
C ILE A 52 2.89 17.04 6.13
N ILE A 53 3.46 16.50 5.05
CA ILE A 53 4.73 16.98 4.51
C ILE A 53 4.40 18.10 3.52
N LYS A 54 4.21 19.32 4.03
CA LYS A 54 4.20 20.51 3.19
C LYS A 54 5.64 20.85 2.83
N GLU A 55 5.94 20.79 1.54
CA GLU A 55 7.21 21.24 0.98
C GLU A 55 7.38 22.73 1.32
N GLU A 56 8.25 23.04 2.28
CA GLU A 56 8.81 24.40 2.41
C GLU A 56 9.67 24.60 1.16
N ALA A 57 9.07 25.26 0.17
CA ALA A 57 9.68 25.63 -1.10
C ALA A 57 10.97 26.46 -0.92
#